data_AF-A0A848YA74-F1
#
_entry.id   AF-A0A848YA74-F1
#
_cell.length_a   1.000
_cell.length_b   1.000
_cell.length_c   1.000
_cell.angle_alpha   90.00
_cell.angle_beta   90.00
_cell.angle_gamma   90.00
#
_symmetry.space_group_name_H-M   'P 1'
#
loop_
_entity.id
_entity.type
_entity.pdbx_description
1 polymer ?
#
loop_
_entity_poly.entity_id
_entity_poly.type
_entity_poly.pdbx_seq_one_letter_code
_entity_poly.pdbx_strand_id
1 'polypeptide(L)' 'MKTHIVLAHPEASSFNGHLAGISQSVLSAAGDHATLSDLYSMDFNPREGAQHYTARKDEHVSCADRAAFQRGELNHPAEG' A
#
# COMPACT_ATOMS: atom_id res chain seq x y z
N MET A 1 -16.78 18.15 -2.51
CA MET A 1 -15.64 17.46 -3.17
C MET A 1 -15.46 16.09 -2.49
N LYS A 2 -14.53 15.24 -2.94
CA LYS A 2 -14.17 14.00 -2.22
C LYS A 2 -12.73 14.12 -1.75
N THR A 3 -12.52 13.94 -0.45
CA THR A 3 -11.20 14.12 0.17
C THR A 3 -10.85 12.90 1.00
N HIS A 4 -9.63 12.40 0.85
CA HIS A 4 -9.13 11.23 1.59
C HIS A 4 -7.85 11.60 2.32
N ILE A 5 -7.83 11.35 3.62
CA ILE A 5 -6.73 11.67 4.53
C ILE A 5 -6.10 10.34 4.93
N VAL A 6 -4.78 10.21 4.74
CA VAL A 6 -4.02 9.02 5.15
C VAL A 6 -3.12 9.41 6.31
N LEU A 7 -3.37 8.82 7.49
CA LEU A 7 -2.57 9.02 8.69
C LEU A 7 -1.55 7.88 8.83
N ALA A 8 -0.27 8.24 8.87
CA ALA A 8 0.85 7.33 9.03
C ALA A 8 1.63 7.68 10.31
N HIS A 9 0.96 7.66 11.47
CA HIS A 9 1.61 7.91 12.75
C HIS A 9 1.13 6.90 13.81
N PRO A 10 2.04 6.25 14.56
CA PRO A 10 1.67 5.17 15.49
C PRO A 10 0.88 5.65 16.70
N GLU A 11 1.16 6.87 17.17
CA GLU A 11 0.52 7.45 18.35
C GLU A 11 -0.70 8.29 17.93
N ALA A 12 -1.90 7.85 18.34
CA ALA A 12 -3.16 8.54 18.04
C ALA A 12 -3.28 9.92 18.74
N SER A 13 -2.70 10.04 19.94
CA SER A 13 -2.67 11.29 20.71
C SER A 13 -1.63 12.31 20.23
N SER A 14 -0.86 11.95 19.20
CA SER A 14 0.16 12.83 18.63
C SER A 14 -0.43 14.10 18.00
N PHE A 15 0.45 15.05 17.73
CA PHE A 15 0.11 16.22 16.92
C PHE A 15 -0.47 15.83 15.55
N ASN A 16 0.11 14.82 14.88
CA ASN A 16 -0.37 14.35 13.57
C ASN A 16 -1.74 13.70 13.66
N GLY A 17 -2.01 12.93 14.71
CA GLY A 17 -3.34 12.34 14.95
C GLY A 17 -4.40 13.43 15.14
N HIS A 18 -4.11 14.44 15.97
CA HIS A 18 -5.01 15.58 16.16
C HIS A 18 -5.21 16.39 14.87
N LEU A 19 -4.14 16.66 14.12
CA LEU A 19 -4.21 17.38 12.85
C LEU A 19 -5.11 16.65 11.85
N ALA A 20 -4.95 15.33 11.70
CA ALA A 20 -5.74 14.54 10.79
C ALA A 20 -7.24 14.54 11.15
N GLY A 21 -7.57 14.43 12.45
CA GLY A 21 -8.94 14.53 12.94
C GLY A 21 -9.57 15.91 12.73
N ILE A 22 -8.82 16.98 12.98
CA ILE A 22 -9.27 18.35 12.71
C ILE A 22 -9.50 18.56 11.20
N SER A 23 -8.57 18.12 10.36
CA SER A 23 -8.69 18.21 8.91
C SER A 23 -9.95 17.51 8.41
N GLN A 24 -10.22 16.29 8.87
CA GLN A 24 -11.45 15.56 8.50
C GLN A 24 -12.70 16.35 8.88
N SER A 25 -12.73 16.89 10.10
CA SER A 25 -13.88 17.64 10.63
C SER A 25 -14.13 18.92 9.84
N VAL A 26 -13.09 19.71 9.59
CA VAL A 26 -13.19 21.00 8.86
C VAL A 26 -13.60 20.77 7.40
N LEU A 27 -13.01 19.78 6.73
CA LEU A 27 -13.34 19.47 5.34
C LEU A 27 -14.78 18.93 5.21
N SER A 28 -15.21 18.09 6.16
CA SER A 28 -16.61 17.64 6.19
C SER A 28 -17.58 18.80 6.38
N ALA A 29 -17.27 19.73 7.28
CA ALA A 29 -18.09 20.93 7.51
C ALA A 29 -18.12 21.87 6.30
N ALA A 30 -17.06 21.90 5.49
CA ALA A 30 -17.00 22.66 4.25
C ALA A 30 -17.80 22.04 3.08
N GLY A 31 -18.42 20.87 3.28
CA GLY A 31 -19.22 20.19 2.26
C GLY A 31 -18.47 19.11 1.47
N ASP A 32 -17.27 18.72 1.92
CA ASP A 32 -16.56 17.58 1.34
C ASP A 32 -16.97 16.26 1.97
N HIS A 33 -16.97 15.22 1.15
CA HIS A 33 -17.02 13.86 1.65
C HIS A 33 -15.61 13.44 2.08
N ALA A 34 -15.23 13.79 3.31
CA ALA A 34 -13.92 13.52 3.88
C ALA A 34 -13.85 12.14 4.56
N THR A 35 -12.82 11.36 4.23
CA THR A 35 -12.57 10.02 4.78
C THR A 35 -11.15 9.95 5.33
N LEU A 36 -10.93 9.13 6.35
CA LEU A 36 -9.65 9.01 7.03
C LEU A 36 -9.25 7.53 7.17
N SER A 37 -8.04 7.20 6.71
CA SER A 37 -7.41 5.89 6.87
C SER A 37 -6.18 6.04 7.76
N ASP A 38 -6.23 5.46 8.96
CA ASP A 38 -5.09 5.37 9.86
C ASP A 38 -4.36 4.05 9.62
N LEU A 39 -3.20 4.12 8.97
CA LEU A 39 -2.45 2.94 8.55
C LEU A 39 -1.97 2.10 9.73
N TYR A 40 -1.66 2.72 10.87
CA TYR A 40 -1.20 1.99 12.05
C TYR A 40 -2.38 1.32 12.76
N SER A 41 -3.51 2.02 12.91
CA SER A 41 -4.73 1.43 13.47
C SER A 41 -5.33 0.34 12.58
N MET A 42 -5.09 0.40 11.26
CA MET A 42 -5.54 -0.59 10.28
C MET A 42 -4.61 -1.81 10.17
N ASP A 43 -3.50 -1.86 10.91
CA ASP A 43 -2.43 -2.85 10.75
C ASP A 43 -2.01 -3.02 9.28
N PHE A 44 -1.92 -1.89 8.57
CA PHE A 44 -1.61 -1.89 7.15
C PHE A 44 -0.23 -2.51 6.93
N ASN A 45 -0.14 -3.53 6.07
CA ASN A 45 1.12 -4.15 5.71
C ASN A 45 1.78 -3.38 4.54
N PRO A 46 2.86 -2.61 4.79
CA PRO A 46 3.52 -1.83 3.74
C PRO A 46 4.45 -2.68 2.86
N ARG A 47 4.69 -3.95 3.22
CA ARG A 47 5.60 -4.81 2.46
C ARG A 47 4.89 -5.42 1.28
N GLU A 48 5.38 -5.11 0.10
CA GLU A 48 4.95 -5.79 -1.11
C GLU A 48 5.38 -7.26 -1.10
N GLY A 49 4.49 -8.13 -1.59
CA GLY A 49 4.71 -9.56 -1.56
C GLY A 49 3.64 -10.34 -2.30
N ALA A 50 3.92 -11.63 -2.52
CA ALA A 50 3.06 -12.51 -3.27
C ALA A 50 1.65 -12.65 -2.67
N GLN A 51 1.51 -12.43 -1.36
CA GLN A 51 0.23 -12.46 -0.65
C GLN A 51 -0.77 -11.40 -1.12
N HIS A 52 -0.33 -10.36 -1.83
CA HIS A 52 -1.20 -9.31 -2.36
C HIS A 52 -1.82 -9.65 -3.72
N TYR A 53 -1.44 -10.76 -4.33
CA TYR A 53 -1.94 -11.20 -5.63
C TYR A 53 -2.71 -12.52 -5.49
N THR A 54 -4.01 -12.50 -5.81
CA THR A 54 -4.87 -13.69 -5.76
C THR A 54 -4.48 -14.75 -6.79
N ALA A 55 -3.81 -14.36 -7.87
CA ALA A 55 -3.26 -15.26 -8.87
C ALA A 55 -1.86 -14.78 -9.29
N ARG A 56 -0.88 -15.68 -9.28
CA ARG A 56 0.41 -15.42 -9.94
C ARG A 56 0.20 -15.56 -11.44
N LYS A 57 0.58 -14.53 -12.19
CA LYS A 57 0.52 -14.54 -13.66
C LYS A 57 1.43 -15.62 -14.28
N ASP A 58 2.50 -15.99 -13.58
CA ASP A 58 3.36 -17.13 -13.90
C ASP A 58 3.44 -18.07 -12.71
N GLU A 59 2.74 -19.20 -12.80
CA GLU A 59 2.81 -20.30 -11.82
C GLU A 59 4.17 -21.03 -11.87
N HIS A 60 4.93 -20.84 -12.95
CA HIS A 60 6.18 -21.56 -13.24
C HIS A 60 7.48 -20.87 -12.83
N VAL A 61 7.48 -19.63 -12.34
CA VAL A 61 8.72 -18.98 -11.89
C VAL A 61 8.99 -19.31 -10.43
N SER A 62 9.75 -20.39 -10.23
CA SER A 62 10.28 -20.81 -8.94
C SER A 62 11.20 -19.72 -8.34
N CYS A 63 11.42 -19.78 -7.02
CA CYS A 63 12.45 -18.98 -6.35
C CYS A 63 13.84 -19.22 -6.97
N ALA A 64 14.10 -20.46 -7.41
CA ALA A 64 15.34 -20.83 -8.11
C ALA A 64 15.48 -20.09 -9.45
N ASP A 65 14.40 -20.01 -10.23
CA ASP A 65 14.40 -19.35 -11.55
C ASP A 65 14.58 -17.84 -11.40
N ARG A 66 14.00 -17.25 -10.36
CA ARG A 66 14.14 -15.82 -10.05
C ARG A 66 15.58 -15.47 -9.67
N ALA A 67 16.22 -16.32 -8.88
CA ALA A 67 17.61 -16.15 -8.50
C ALA A 67 18.55 -16.35 -9.71
N ALA A 68 18.23 -17.28 -10.61
CA ALA A 68 18.97 -17.49 -11.86
C ALA A 68 18.80 -16.30 -12.83
N PHE A 69 17.60 -15.74 -12.96
CA PHE A 69 17.36 -14.51 -13.74
C PHE A 69 18.15 -13.31 -13.19
N GLN A 70 18.17 -13.10 -11.87
CA GLN A 70 18.94 -12.03 -11.24
C GLN A 70 20.47 -12.19 -11.40
N ARG A 71 20.95 -13.45 -11.51
CA ARG A 71 22.35 -13.76 -11.82
C ARG A 71 22.66 -13.72 -13.33
N GLY A 72 21.68 -13.46 -14.19
CA GLY A 72 21.85 -13.44 -15.65
C GLY A 72 21.95 -14.82 -16.29
N GLU A 73 21.56 -15.88 -15.59
CA GLU A 73 21.66 -17.28 -16.03
C GLU A 73 20.46 -17.73 -16.87
N LEU A 74 19.39 -16.94 -16.91
CA LEU A 74 18.24 -17.14 -17.78
C LEU A 74 18.21 -16.05 -18.86
N ASN A 75 18.62 -16.39 -20.08
CA ASN A 75 18.38 -15.56 -21.26
C ASN A 75 16.90 -15.69 -21.66
N HIS A 76 16.30 -14.57 -22.08
CA HIS A 76 14.94 -14.49 -22.62
C HIS A 76 14.58 -15.74 -23.47
N PRO A 77 13.39 -16.36 -23.28
CA PRO A 77 12.82 -17.06 -24.41
C PRO A 77 12.54 -16.00 -25.48
N ALA A 78 13.14 -16.17 -26.65
CA ALA A 78 12.73 -15.41 -27.82
C ALA A 78 11.23 -15.61 -28.00
N GLU A 79 10.49 -14.51 -28.01
CA GLU A 79 9.06 -14.52 -28.32
C GLU A 79 8.85 -15.17 -29.70
N GLY A 80 7.94 -16.12 -29.75
CA GLY A 80 7.44 -16.78 -30.96
C GLY A 80 5.94 -16.99 -30.83
#